data_AF-A0A1C6EB17-F1
#
_entry.id   AF-A0A1C6EB17-F1
#
_cell.length_a   1.000
_cell.length_b   1.000
_cell.length_c   1.000
_cell.angle_alpha   90.00
_cell.angle_beta   90.00
_cell.angle_gamma   90.00
#
_symmetry.space_group_name_H-M   'P 1'
#
loop_
_entity.id
_entity.type
_entity.pdbx_description
1 polymer ?
#
loop_
_entity_poly.entity_id
_entity_poly.type
_entity_poly.pdbx_seq_one_letter_code
_entity_poly.pdbx_strand_id
1 'polypeptide(L)'
;MEQTVVKQKPAVEAAVTPTRETAQKPKIKSPASKKRRKWIKRLIILAVLAALVVFLFKSCSGTGSIMAAGSYIPAVAARQELLVSVSGTGTIEPIHSYKVTTLIQGEVLEAPFEEGQTVHKGDLLFRIDSKDVEASIRQAELSLESARLNYSQLLKNQSDSQKNATVKATAAGVVTKLYVDQGDMVSAGAPIADILDRDNLKLTVPFHSVQAASISVGQQALVSVDGALDTLYGTVDSIAATDEVGPGGTLVRPVTIRLVNPGALDNTSSGSATINGSASAASSTFAYAESKQVVAKTSGELKSLTVQEGDRVFLDQVIGGFDETDMDTQIQNAAIQVKTAELTLQNARDKLEDYSITSTIDGEVIEKNYDVGDNIDATTGSTSGVTYPAVIYDLSALTFDINIHELDINKIQVGQQVEITSDALDGQSFTGTVDKVNINGTTSNGVTTYPVTVRIDGSPQELKPGMNISARIIVEDAGQVLCIPVEAVSRGQNGVSLVKVAGPGALDEAGSLADPSKLEDREVTLGRNDESFIEVLSGLEEGETVFIQNAASANPWG
;
A
#
# COMPACT_ATOMS: atom_id res chain seq x y z
N MET A 1 14.88 -42.24 33.17
CA MET A 1 14.50 -43.53 32.57
C MET A 1 14.11 -43.19 31.15
N GLU A 2 14.78 -43.57 30.07
CA GLU A 2 15.67 -44.69 29.81
C GLU A 2 16.59 -44.25 28.65
N GLN A 3 17.89 -44.42 28.82
CA GLN A 3 18.88 -44.28 27.75
C GLN A 3 19.06 -45.67 27.11
N THR A 4 19.28 -45.72 25.81
CA THR A 4 19.99 -46.87 25.23
C THR A 4 21.08 -46.41 24.28
N VAL A 5 22.28 -46.78 24.69
CA VAL A 5 23.59 -46.63 24.08
C VAL A 5 23.80 -47.75 23.07
N VAL A 6 24.39 -47.46 21.90
CA VAL A 6 25.32 -48.39 21.25
C VAL A 6 26.54 -47.61 20.74
N LYS A 7 27.71 -48.20 20.98
CA LYS A 7 29.06 -47.65 20.95
C LYS A 7 29.93 -48.57 20.07
N GLN A 8 31.06 -48.02 19.60
CA GLN A 8 32.29 -48.67 19.05
C GLN A 8 32.32 -48.87 17.52
N LYS A 9 33.19 -48.25 16.68
CA LYS A 9 34.65 -47.90 16.65
C LYS A 9 35.53 -49.10 16.19
N PRO A 10 36.79 -48.91 15.71
CA PRO A 10 37.23 -48.60 14.33
C PRO A 10 38.31 -49.59 13.79
N ALA A 11 38.77 -49.46 12.54
CA ALA A 11 40.06 -49.92 11.97
C ALA A 11 39.97 -49.92 10.42
N VAL A 12 40.99 -49.77 9.55
CA VAL A 12 42.44 -49.53 9.59
C VAL A 12 42.86 -49.24 8.12
N GLU A 13 43.74 -48.26 7.92
CA GLU A 13 44.93 -48.22 7.03
C GLU A 13 44.97 -48.98 5.69
N ALA A 14 45.34 -48.29 4.60
CA ALA A 14 46.48 -48.64 3.73
C ALA A 14 46.73 -47.60 2.63
N ALA A 15 48.01 -47.29 2.44
CA ALA A 15 48.60 -46.42 1.44
C ALA A 15 48.51 -46.98 0.00
N VAL A 16 48.90 -46.15 -0.98
CA VAL A 16 49.88 -46.43 -2.07
C VAL A 16 49.60 -45.52 -3.28
N THR A 17 50.51 -44.57 -3.54
CA THR A 17 50.81 -44.02 -4.88
C THR A 17 51.48 -45.13 -5.70
N PRO A 18 51.36 -45.21 -7.05
CA PRO A 18 52.38 -44.52 -7.84
C PRO A 18 52.01 -44.14 -9.30
N THR A 19 52.93 -43.37 -9.89
CA THR A 19 53.36 -43.29 -11.30
C THR A 19 52.49 -42.66 -12.40
N ARG A 20 53.11 -41.63 -13.01
CA ARG A 20 53.00 -41.18 -14.40
C ARG A 20 52.97 -42.33 -15.41
N GLU A 21 52.09 -42.24 -16.40
CA GLU A 21 52.34 -42.82 -17.72
C GLU A 21 51.80 -41.92 -18.85
N THR A 22 52.64 -41.76 -19.85
CA THR A 22 52.47 -41.03 -21.11
C THR A 22 51.56 -41.76 -22.09
N ALA A 23 50.63 -41.06 -22.76
CA ALA A 23 50.04 -41.49 -24.04
C ALA A 23 49.48 -40.27 -24.78
N GLN A 24 50.19 -39.76 -25.80
CA GLN A 24 50.01 -40.03 -27.24
C GLN A 24 48.83 -39.33 -27.91
N LYS A 25 49.21 -38.46 -28.86
CA LYS A 25 48.38 -37.66 -29.77
C LYS A 25 47.46 -38.52 -30.65
N PRO A 26 46.21 -38.12 -30.90
CA PRO A 26 45.36 -38.79 -31.90
C PRO A 26 45.73 -38.35 -33.33
N LYS A 27 45.95 -39.34 -34.20
CA LYS A 27 46.07 -39.21 -35.66
C LYS A 27 44.68 -38.98 -36.28
N ILE A 28 44.51 -37.91 -37.04
CA ILE A 28 43.38 -37.73 -37.97
C ILE A 28 43.88 -37.94 -39.40
N LYS A 29 43.18 -38.85 -40.10
CA LYS A 29 43.36 -39.20 -41.51
C LYS A 29 42.84 -38.09 -42.42
N SER A 30 43.60 -37.74 -43.45
CA SER A 30 43.14 -36.95 -44.59
C SER A 30 42.61 -37.87 -45.71
N PRO A 31 41.52 -37.49 -46.42
CA PRO A 31 41.20 -38.07 -47.71
C PRO A 31 41.84 -37.25 -48.84
N ALA A 32 42.35 -37.97 -49.83
CA ALA A 32 42.89 -37.44 -51.07
C ALA A 32 41.81 -36.76 -51.94
N SER A 33 42.14 -35.61 -52.53
CA SER A 33 41.35 -35.06 -53.65
C SER A 33 42.24 -34.69 -54.84
N LYS A 34 41.76 -35.12 -56.01
CA LYS A 34 42.29 -34.88 -57.35
C LYS A 34 42.11 -33.41 -57.74
N LYS A 35 43.13 -32.79 -58.35
CA LYS A 35 43.10 -32.15 -59.69
C LYS A 35 44.30 -31.20 -59.90
N ARG A 36 45.35 -31.78 -60.48
CA ARG A 36 46.42 -31.09 -61.22
C ARG A 36 45.82 -30.26 -62.37
N ARG A 37 46.19 -28.97 -62.42
CA ARG A 37 46.41 -28.10 -63.62
C ARG A 37 46.14 -26.61 -63.40
N LYS A 38 45.74 -26.15 -62.21
CA LYS A 38 45.56 -24.71 -61.91
C LYS A 38 46.60 -24.07 -60.96
N TRP A 39 47.56 -24.84 -60.44
CA TRP A 39 48.56 -24.33 -59.47
C TRP A 39 49.84 -23.75 -60.09
N ILE A 40 50.21 -24.14 -61.31
CA ILE A 40 51.43 -23.63 -61.98
C ILE A 40 51.30 -22.15 -62.38
N LYS A 41 50.09 -21.70 -62.74
CA LYS A 41 49.83 -20.28 -63.04
C LYS A 41 49.82 -19.39 -61.78
N ARG A 42 49.49 -19.95 -60.61
CA ARG A 42 49.51 -19.23 -59.32
C ARG A 42 50.94 -19.10 -58.77
N LEU A 43 51.81 -20.08 -59.01
CA LEU A 43 53.23 -20.03 -58.65
C LEU A 43 54.02 -18.96 -59.41
N ILE A 44 53.69 -18.72 -60.70
CA ILE A 44 54.37 -17.69 -61.50
C ILE A 44 53.94 -16.28 -61.05
N ILE A 45 52.66 -16.08 -60.74
CA ILE A 45 52.16 -14.79 -60.22
C ILE A 45 52.74 -14.49 -58.83
N LEU A 46 52.87 -15.52 -57.97
CA LEU A 46 53.45 -15.37 -56.63
C LEU A 46 54.97 -15.13 -56.67
N ALA A 47 55.68 -15.68 -57.66
CA ALA A 47 57.10 -15.38 -57.89
C ALA A 47 57.32 -13.96 -58.43
N VAL A 48 56.44 -13.46 -59.29
CA VAL A 48 56.51 -12.07 -59.79
C VAL A 48 56.15 -11.07 -58.69
N LEU A 49 55.16 -11.36 -57.85
CA LEU A 49 54.83 -10.55 -56.67
C LEU A 49 55.96 -10.56 -55.61
N ALA A 50 56.59 -11.71 -55.36
CA ALA A 50 57.74 -11.80 -54.47
C ALA A 50 58.95 -11.02 -55.00
N ALA A 51 59.19 -11.05 -56.32
CA ALA A 51 60.24 -10.24 -56.94
C ALA A 51 59.95 -8.74 -56.89
N LEU A 52 58.68 -8.32 -57.01
CA LEU A 52 58.24 -6.93 -56.90
C LEU A 52 58.32 -6.42 -55.45
N VAL A 53 57.97 -7.26 -54.47
CA VAL A 53 58.13 -6.95 -53.03
C VAL A 53 59.61 -6.85 -52.65
N VAL A 54 60.47 -7.73 -53.16
CA VAL A 54 61.94 -7.63 -52.94
C VAL A 54 62.55 -6.42 -53.65
N PHE A 55 62.04 -6.03 -54.82
CA PHE A 55 62.50 -4.84 -55.55
C PHE A 55 62.03 -3.53 -54.89
N LEU A 56 60.80 -3.50 -54.35
CA LEU A 56 60.29 -2.38 -53.54
C LEU A 56 60.97 -2.28 -52.17
N PHE A 57 61.31 -3.41 -51.52
CA PHE A 57 62.09 -3.41 -50.27
C PHE A 57 63.57 -3.04 -50.45
N LYS A 58 64.14 -3.20 -51.65
CA LYS A 58 65.52 -2.75 -51.96
C LYS A 58 65.63 -1.25 -52.24
N SER A 59 64.51 -0.53 -52.33
CA SER A 59 64.49 0.92 -52.61
C SER A 59 64.04 1.78 -51.43
N CYS A 60 63.85 1.20 -50.24
CA CYS A 60 63.62 1.90 -48.98
C CYS A 60 64.41 1.21 -47.85
N SER A 61 65.73 1.14 -48.01
CA SER A 61 66.66 0.85 -46.92
C SER A 61 67.71 1.95 -46.85
N GLY A 62 67.23 3.17 -46.58
CA GLY A 62 68.02 4.18 -45.89
C GLY A 62 68.14 3.81 -44.43
N THR A 63 68.77 2.66 -44.16
CA THR A 63 69.13 2.24 -42.81
C THR A 63 70.37 3.04 -42.44
N GLY A 64 70.12 4.28 -42.01
CA GLY A 64 71.05 5.00 -41.16
C GLY A 64 71.36 4.09 -39.98
N SER A 65 72.63 3.76 -39.84
CA SER A 65 73.19 3.06 -38.71
C SER A 65 72.81 3.77 -37.41
N ILE A 66 71.80 3.24 -36.71
CA ILE A 66 71.64 3.49 -35.27
C ILE A 66 72.72 2.62 -34.60
N MET A 67 73.91 3.20 -34.52
CA MET A 67 74.94 2.78 -33.58
C MET A 67 74.37 2.91 -32.16
N ALA A 68 74.73 1.96 -31.31
CA ALA A 68 74.28 1.88 -29.92
C ALA A 68 74.56 3.18 -29.13
N ALA A 69 73.50 3.83 -28.67
CA ALA A 69 73.50 4.70 -27.49
C ALA A 69 72.43 4.19 -26.51
N GLY A 70 72.63 2.97 -26.02
CA GLY A 70 71.63 2.17 -25.30
C GLY A 70 71.29 2.61 -23.88
N SER A 71 71.57 3.85 -23.46
CA SER A 71 71.32 4.31 -22.09
C SER A 71 70.29 5.43 -21.97
N TYR A 72 69.99 6.17 -23.04
CA TYR A 72 69.05 7.28 -22.99
C TYR A 72 68.12 7.30 -24.21
N ILE A 73 66.83 7.55 -23.98
CA ILE A 73 65.79 7.68 -24.99
C ILE A 73 65.46 9.18 -25.13
N PRO A 74 65.62 9.79 -26.31
CA PRO A 74 65.25 11.18 -26.52
C PRO A 74 63.72 11.34 -26.58
N ALA A 75 63.19 12.37 -25.92
CA ALA A 75 61.82 12.83 -26.03
C ALA A 75 61.83 14.35 -26.25
N VAL A 76 60.94 14.86 -27.10
CA VAL A 76 60.88 16.29 -27.41
C VAL A 76 59.81 16.94 -26.53
N ALA A 77 60.14 18.06 -25.89
CA ALA A 77 59.18 18.90 -25.21
C ALA A 77 58.28 19.55 -26.25
N ALA A 78 57.02 19.14 -26.31
CA ALA A 78 56.07 19.60 -27.31
C ALA A 78 54.79 20.09 -26.64
N ARG A 79 54.13 21.07 -27.28
CA ARG A 79 52.77 21.44 -26.89
C ARG A 79 51.81 20.36 -27.34
N GLN A 80 51.04 19.85 -26.39
CA GLN A 80 49.97 18.92 -26.65
C GLN A 80 48.82 19.15 -25.66
N GLU A 81 47.68 18.56 -25.98
CA GLU A 81 46.53 18.57 -25.10
C GLU A 81 46.80 17.69 -23.89
N LEU A 82 46.64 18.24 -22.68
CA LEU A 82 46.82 17.51 -21.43
C LEU A 82 45.49 17.47 -20.67
N LEU A 83 44.93 16.27 -20.56
CA LEU A 83 43.69 16.01 -19.83
C LEU A 83 44.02 15.34 -18.50
N VAL A 84 43.82 16.08 -17.40
CA VAL A 84 43.92 15.49 -16.07
C VAL A 84 42.65 14.69 -15.83
N SER A 85 42.81 13.40 -15.60
CA SER A 85 41.68 12.50 -15.40
C SER A 85 41.90 11.53 -14.27
N VAL A 86 40.79 11.03 -13.74
CA VAL A 86 40.78 9.97 -12.73
C VAL A 86 40.04 8.79 -13.33
N SER A 87 40.74 7.66 -13.47
CA SER A 87 40.17 6.43 -13.99
C SER A 87 39.57 5.58 -12.88
N GLY A 88 38.51 4.85 -13.19
CA GLY A 88 38.05 3.74 -12.39
C GLY A 88 37.19 2.79 -13.19
N THR A 89 36.84 1.67 -12.58
CA THR A 89 35.97 0.67 -13.18
C THR A 89 34.66 0.58 -12.42
N GLY A 90 33.60 0.20 -13.14
CA GLY A 90 32.27 0.04 -12.58
C GLY A 90 31.46 -0.98 -13.38
N THR A 91 30.26 -1.26 -12.87
CA THR A 91 29.29 -2.13 -13.54
C THR A 91 28.07 -1.29 -13.89
N ILE A 92 27.56 -1.43 -15.11
CA ILE A 92 26.37 -0.73 -15.55
C ILE A 92 25.15 -1.22 -14.77
N GLU A 93 24.34 -0.28 -14.33
CA GLU A 93 23.10 -0.48 -13.61
C GLU A 93 21.98 0.33 -14.29
N PRO A 94 20.71 -0.13 -14.21
CA PRO A 94 19.58 0.70 -14.61
C PRO A 94 19.46 1.90 -13.68
N ILE A 95 18.85 3.00 -14.15
CA ILE A 95 18.59 4.16 -13.27
C ILE A 95 17.72 3.77 -12.07
N HIS A 96 16.73 2.89 -12.29
CA HIS A 96 15.95 2.30 -11.21
C HIS A 96 15.79 0.79 -11.42
N SER A 97 15.93 0.04 -10.32
CA SER A 97 15.65 -1.39 -10.26
C SER A 97 14.54 -1.63 -9.24
N TYR A 98 13.44 -2.24 -9.68
CA TYR A 98 12.33 -2.61 -8.82
C TYR A 98 12.22 -4.13 -8.71
N LYS A 99 12.41 -4.63 -7.50
CA LYS A 99 12.15 -6.03 -7.16
C LYS A 99 10.72 -6.11 -6.67
N VAL A 100 9.89 -6.84 -7.40
CA VAL A 100 8.51 -7.09 -7.01
C VAL A 100 8.53 -7.88 -5.71
N THR A 101 7.72 -7.47 -4.74
CA THR A 101 7.55 -8.16 -3.46
C THR A 101 6.08 -8.47 -3.26
N THR A 102 5.81 -9.46 -2.41
CA THR A 102 4.46 -9.88 -2.06
C THR A 102 4.39 -10.13 -0.57
N LEU A 103 3.31 -9.68 0.05
CA LEU A 103 3.01 -9.91 1.47
C LEU A 103 2.07 -11.10 1.68
N ILE A 104 1.54 -11.65 0.59
CA ILE A 104 0.53 -12.72 0.61
C ILE A 104 1.11 -14.04 0.11
N GLN A 105 0.46 -15.13 0.51
CA GLN A 105 0.79 -16.48 0.10
C GLN A 105 -0.35 -17.05 -0.73
N GLY A 106 -0.04 -17.87 -1.72
CA GLY A 106 -1.05 -18.55 -2.52
C GLY A 106 -0.55 -19.00 -3.89
N GLU A 107 -1.41 -19.71 -4.61
CA GLU A 107 -1.15 -20.18 -5.97
C GLU A 107 -1.31 -19.04 -6.99
N VAL A 108 -0.38 -18.92 -7.93
CA VAL A 108 -0.46 -17.99 -9.06
C VAL A 108 -1.47 -18.50 -10.07
N LEU A 109 -2.55 -17.73 -10.27
CA LEU A 109 -3.60 -18.04 -11.24
C LEU A 109 -3.32 -17.45 -12.63
N GLU A 110 -2.75 -16.25 -12.68
CA GLU A 110 -2.41 -15.57 -13.93
C GLU A 110 -1.07 -14.84 -13.81
N ALA A 111 -0.27 -14.90 -14.89
CA ALA A 111 0.95 -14.12 -15.05
C ALA A 111 1.06 -13.62 -16.51
N PRO A 112 0.33 -12.55 -16.90
CA PRO A 112 0.15 -12.14 -18.29
C PRO A 112 1.32 -11.29 -18.83
N PHE A 113 2.55 -11.65 -18.48
CA PHE A 113 3.76 -10.99 -18.93
C PHE A 113 4.89 -11.99 -19.15
N GLU A 114 5.86 -11.63 -19.98
CA GLU A 114 7.06 -12.44 -20.24
C GLU A 114 8.35 -11.66 -19.98
N GLU A 115 9.46 -12.37 -19.78
CA GLU A 115 10.79 -11.76 -19.70
C GLU A 115 11.14 -11.02 -20.99
N GLY A 116 11.74 -9.84 -20.87
CA GLY A 116 12.03 -8.92 -21.97
C GLY A 116 10.84 -8.08 -22.45
N GLN A 117 9.65 -8.24 -21.86
CA GLN A 117 8.50 -7.42 -22.18
C GLN A 117 8.56 -6.06 -21.45
N THR A 118 8.18 -4.99 -22.14
CA THR A 118 7.93 -3.69 -21.51
C THR A 118 6.58 -3.69 -20.80
N VAL A 119 6.57 -3.28 -19.54
CA VAL A 119 5.39 -3.11 -18.70
C VAL A 119 5.28 -1.64 -18.26
N HIS A 120 4.05 -1.17 -18.13
CA HIS A 120 3.74 0.14 -17.59
C HIS A 120 3.36 0.05 -16.12
N LYS A 121 3.48 1.17 -15.42
CA LYS A 121 2.98 1.30 -14.05
C LYS A 121 1.49 0.98 -13.99
N GLY A 122 1.13 0.04 -13.11
CA GLY A 122 -0.22 -0.46 -12.93
C GLY A 122 -0.56 -1.71 -13.75
N ASP A 123 0.31 -2.13 -14.66
CA ASP A 123 0.09 -3.37 -15.42
C ASP A 123 0.10 -4.58 -14.48
N LEU A 124 -0.83 -5.51 -14.70
CA LEU A 124 -0.95 -6.73 -13.92
C LEU A 124 0.24 -7.64 -14.18
N LEU A 125 0.97 -8.00 -13.13
CA LEU A 125 2.07 -8.95 -13.19
C LEU A 125 1.57 -10.32 -12.75
N PHE A 126 1.01 -10.44 -11.54
CA PHE A 126 0.52 -11.71 -11.02
C PHE A 126 -0.87 -11.56 -10.41
N ARG A 127 -1.74 -12.53 -10.66
CA ARG A 127 -2.99 -12.71 -9.91
C ARG A 127 -2.91 -13.98 -9.10
N ILE A 128 -3.06 -13.86 -7.78
CA ILE A 128 -2.96 -14.97 -6.82
C ILE A 128 -4.38 -15.43 -6.43
N ASP A 129 -4.55 -16.71 -6.06
CA ASP A 129 -5.86 -17.24 -5.63
C ASP A 129 -6.39 -16.52 -4.39
N SER A 130 -7.47 -15.76 -4.57
CA SER A 130 -8.11 -14.89 -3.57
C SER A 130 -9.30 -15.53 -2.84
N LYS A 131 -9.60 -16.82 -3.04
CA LYS A 131 -10.82 -17.45 -2.50
C LYS A 131 -11.02 -17.25 -1.00
N ASP A 132 -9.94 -17.32 -0.22
CA ASP A 132 -9.99 -17.15 1.24
C ASP A 132 -10.38 -15.71 1.64
N VAL A 133 -9.84 -14.72 0.93
CA VAL A 133 -10.17 -13.31 1.17
C VAL A 133 -11.56 -12.97 0.66
N GLU A 134 -11.99 -13.54 -0.47
CA GLU A 134 -13.37 -13.39 -0.94
C GLU A 134 -14.38 -13.98 0.05
N ALA A 135 -14.06 -15.11 0.66
CA ALA A 135 -14.89 -15.67 1.74
C ALA A 135 -14.91 -14.73 2.97
N SER A 136 -13.78 -14.13 3.31
CA SER A 136 -13.69 -13.13 4.39
C SER A 136 -14.51 -11.87 4.09
N ILE A 137 -14.49 -11.37 2.84
CA ILE A 137 -15.31 -10.25 2.39
C ILE A 137 -16.79 -10.60 2.53
N ARG A 138 -17.24 -11.75 2.03
CA ARG A 138 -18.63 -12.19 2.18
C ARG A 138 -19.07 -12.24 3.64
N GLN A 139 -18.21 -12.76 4.52
CA GLN A 139 -18.50 -12.80 5.96
C GLN A 139 -18.59 -11.39 6.58
N ALA A 140 -17.73 -10.46 6.17
CA ALA A 140 -17.74 -9.08 6.62
C ALA A 140 -18.97 -8.31 6.09
N GLU A 141 -19.39 -8.56 4.85
CA GLU A 141 -20.62 -7.99 4.26
C GLU A 141 -21.86 -8.44 5.03
N LEU A 142 -21.98 -9.73 5.32
CA LEU A 142 -23.08 -10.27 6.13
C LEU A 142 -23.09 -9.70 7.55
N SER A 143 -21.90 -9.52 8.16
CA SER A 143 -21.78 -8.88 9.48
C SER A 143 -22.23 -7.43 9.45
N LEU A 144 -21.86 -6.67 8.40
CA LEU A 144 -22.30 -5.30 8.20
C LEU A 144 -23.81 -5.20 7.99
N GLU A 145 -24.38 -6.09 7.18
CA GLU A 145 -25.82 -6.15 6.95
C GLU A 145 -26.57 -6.42 8.26
N SER A 146 -26.14 -7.41 9.05
CA SER A 146 -26.72 -7.71 10.36
C SER A 146 -26.64 -6.51 11.31
N ALA A 147 -25.51 -5.80 11.35
CA ALA A 147 -25.35 -4.60 12.19
C ALA A 147 -26.28 -3.46 11.74
N ARG A 148 -26.42 -3.24 10.42
CA ARG A 148 -27.32 -2.24 9.86
C ARG A 148 -28.79 -2.55 10.13
N LEU A 149 -29.18 -3.82 10.02
CA LEU A 149 -30.54 -4.26 10.36
C LEU A 149 -30.85 -3.98 11.83
N ASN A 150 -29.94 -4.34 12.74
CA ASN A 150 -30.09 -4.04 14.17
C ASN A 150 -30.22 -2.53 14.44
N TYR A 151 -29.34 -1.72 13.86
CA TYR A 151 -29.40 -0.26 13.97
C TYR A 151 -30.74 0.32 13.45
N SER A 152 -31.19 -0.13 12.28
CA SER A 152 -32.47 0.31 11.70
C SER A 152 -33.68 -0.09 12.54
N GLN A 153 -33.65 -1.27 13.16
CA GLN A 153 -34.69 -1.73 14.08
C GLN A 153 -34.75 -0.85 15.33
N LEU A 154 -33.60 -0.46 15.89
CA LEU A 154 -33.53 0.44 17.05
C LEU A 154 -34.06 1.84 16.71
N LEU A 155 -33.72 2.40 15.54
CA LEU A 155 -34.28 3.68 15.10
C LEU A 155 -35.80 3.62 14.93
N LYS A 156 -36.32 2.51 14.39
CA LYS A 156 -37.76 2.31 14.27
C LYS A 156 -38.43 2.24 15.65
N ASN A 157 -37.86 1.46 16.57
CA ASN A 157 -38.34 1.35 17.94
C ASN A 157 -38.32 2.71 18.66
N GLN A 158 -37.28 3.53 18.47
CA GLN A 158 -37.23 4.88 19.03
C GLN A 158 -38.36 5.77 18.48
N SER A 159 -38.59 5.77 17.16
CA SER A 159 -39.69 6.52 16.55
C SER A 159 -41.06 6.07 17.09
N ASP A 160 -41.26 4.76 17.24
CA ASP A 160 -42.52 4.21 17.73
C ASP A 160 -42.70 4.49 19.23
N SER A 161 -41.63 4.45 20.02
CA SER A 161 -41.61 4.88 21.42
C SER A 161 -41.95 6.37 21.55
N GLN A 162 -41.33 7.25 20.75
CA GLN A 162 -41.62 8.70 20.77
C GLN A 162 -43.08 9.03 20.49
N LYS A 163 -43.69 8.36 19.50
CA LYS A 163 -45.11 8.55 19.20
C LYS A 163 -46.03 8.11 20.34
N ASN A 164 -45.59 7.13 21.12
CA ASN A 164 -46.38 6.49 22.18
C ASN A 164 -45.92 6.89 23.60
N ALA A 165 -44.92 7.76 23.73
CA ALA A 165 -44.34 8.15 25.00
C ALA A 165 -45.32 8.93 25.87
N THR A 166 -46.27 9.66 25.27
CA THR A 166 -47.31 10.38 26.01
C THR A 166 -48.52 9.50 26.25
N VAL A 167 -48.91 9.36 27.52
CA VAL A 167 -50.16 8.73 27.92
C VAL A 167 -51.28 9.78 27.87
N LYS A 168 -52.33 9.50 27.08
CA LYS A 168 -53.49 10.38 26.91
C LYS A 168 -54.76 9.72 27.43
N ALA A 169 -55.64 10.53 28.01
CA ALA A 169 -56.97 10.10 28.44
C ALA A 169 -57.82 9.64 27.24
N THR A 170 -58.42 8.46 27.36
CA THR A 170 -59.26 7.84 26.30
C THR A 170 -60.72 8.29 26.35
N ALA A 171 -61.10 9.04 27.40
CA ALA A 171 -62.44 9.58 27.62
C ALA A 171 -62.37 10.85 28.48
N ALA A 172 -63.44 11.64 28.46
CA ALA A 172 -63.65 12.68 29.47
C ALA A 172 -64.37 12.08 30.69
N GLY A 173 -63.99 12.49 31.89
CA GLY A 173 -64.57 11.94 33.12
C GLY A 173 -63.72 12.21 34.36
N VAL A 174 -63.97 11.44 35.41
CA VAL A 174 -63.21 11.48 36.67
C VAL A 174 -62.33 10.24 36.76
N VAL A 175 -61.06 10.41 37.13
CA VAL A 175 -60.15 9.29 37.40
C VAL A 175 -60.61 8.59 38.67
N THR A 176 -61.08 7.35 38.57
CA THR A 176 -61.58 6.60 39.74
C THR A 176 -60.55 5.68 40.35
N LYS A 177 -59.61 5.23 39.53
CA LYS A 177 -58.54 4.33 39.96
C LYS A 177 -57.30 4.58 39.15
N LEU A 178 -56.17 4.64 39.83
CA LEU A 178 -54.84 4.70 39.24
C LEU A 178 -54.11 3.40 39.53
N TYR A 179 -53.46 2.82 38.52
CA TYR A 179 -52.80 1.52 38.60
C TYR A 179 -51.27 1.60 38.71
N VAL A 180 -50.71 2.79 38.49
CA VAL A 180 -49.27 3.02 38.41
C VAL A 180 -48.93 4.33 39.12
N ASP A 181 -47.74 4.40 39.68
CA ASP A 181 -47.17 5.60 40.26
C ASP A 181 -46.04 6.15 39.36
N GLN A 182 -45.68 7.42 39.59
CA GLN A 182 -44.52 8.02 38.94
C GLN A 182 -43.24 7.26 39.34
N GLY A 183 -42.43 6.88 38.37
CA GLY A 183 -41.22 6.07 38.55
C GLY A 183 -41.45 4.55 38.36
N ASP A 184 -42.69 4.12 38.15
CA ASP A 184 -42.97 2.71 37.88
C ASP A 184 -42.55 2.29 36.48
N MET A 185 -42.06 1.05 36.37
CA MET A 185 -41.83 0.38 35.09
C MET A 185 -43.13 -0.25 34.59
N VAL A 186 -43.65 0.28 33.50
CA VAL A 186 -44.92 -0.15 32.92
C VAL A 186 -44.67 -0.87 31.60
N SER A 187 -45.40 -1.95 31.36
CA SER A 187 -45.37 -2.67 30.07
C SER A 187 -46.48 -2.18 29.15
N ALA A 188 -46.25 -2.20 27.84
CA ALA A 188 -47.28 -1.92 26.85
C ALA A 188 -48.53 -2.79 27.08
N GLY A 189 -49.71 -2.17 27.07
CA GLY A 189 -51.01 -2.77 27.35
C GLY A 189 -51.40 -2.80 28.84
N ALA A 190 -50.50 -2.46 29.76
CA ALA A 190 -50.83 -2.39 31.18
C ALA A 190 -51.82 -1.24 31.46
N PRO A 191 -52.79 -1.44 32.37
CA PRO A 191 -53.72 -0.41 32.77
C PRO A 191 -52.98 0.71 33.52
N ILE A 192 -53.32 1.96 33.20
CA ILE A 192 -52.80 3.17 33.85
C ILE A 192 -53.87 3.75 34.77
N ALA A 193 -55.07 3.99 34.23
CA ALA A 193 -56.15 4.64 34.95
C ALA A 193 -57.51 4.18 34.45
N ASP A 194 -58.50 4.10 35.34
CA ASP A 194 -59.91 4.00 34.98
C ASP A 194 -60.53 5.40 35.01
N ILE A 195 -61.14 5.79 33.89
CA ILE A 195 -61.86 7.06 33.74
C ILE A 195 -63.34 6.75 33.67
N LEU A 196 -64.08 7.32 34.62
CA LEU A 196 -65.51 7.12 34.75
C LEU A 196 -66.26 8.39 34.34
N ASP A 197 -67.27 8.23 33.46
CA ASP A 197 -68.21 9.31 33.17
C ASP A 197 -69.17 9.49 34.35
N ARG A 198 -68.88 10.48 35.20
CA ARG A 198 -69.70 10.83 36.37
C ARG A 198 -70.86 11.76 36.01
N ASP A 199 -70.79 12.44 34.87
CA ASP A 199 -71.76 13.45 34.47
C ASP A 199 -72.99 12.80 33.79
N ASN A 200 -72.86 11.58 33.26
CA ASN A 200 -73.96 10.82 32.68
C ASN A 200 -74.19 9.49 33.42
N LEU A 201 -75.45 9.19 33.71
CA LEU A 201 -75.89 7.92 34.30
C LEU A 201 -76.86 7.19 33.37
N LYS A 202 -76.93 5.86 33.55
CA LYS A 202 -77.93 4.97 32.98
C LYS A 202 -78.74 4.33 34.10
N LEU A 203 -80.05 4.33 33.94
CA LEU A 203 -80.98 3.62 34.81
C LEU A 203 -81.70 2.56 33.97
N THR A 204 -81.46 1.29 34.27
CA THR A 204 -82.15 0.17 33.59
C THR A 204 -83.23 -0.37 34.48
N VAL A 205 -84.49 -0.04 34.16
CA VAL A 205 -85.66 -0.42 34.96
C VAL A 205 -86.63 -1.29 34.15
N PRO A 206 -87.26 -2.29 34.79
CA PRO A 206 -88.21 -3.15 34.12
C PRO A 206 -89.54 -2.43 33.91
N PHE A 207 -90.09 -2.48 32.69
CA PHE A 207 -91.47 -2.10 32.40
C PHE A 207 -92.27 -3.35 32.05
N HIS A 208 -93.57 -3.42 32.38
CA HIS A 208 -94.37 -4.55 31.93
C HIS A 208 -94.35 -4.67 30.40
N SER A 209 -94.23 -5.88 29.86
CA SER A 209 -93.97 -6.12 28.42
C SER A 209 -94.96 -5.37 27.51
N VAL A 210 -96.25 -5.31 27.89
CA VAL A 210 -97.29 -4.58 27.14
C VAL A 210 -97.03 -3.06 27.10
N GLN A 211 -96.56 -2.48 28.21
CA GLN A 211 -96.23 -1.05 28.29
C GLN A 211 -94.93 -0.76 27.53
N ALA A 212 -93.92 -1.61 27.70
CA ALA A 212 -92.64 -1.49 27.02
C ALA A 212 -92.77 -1.55 25.49
N ALA A 213 -93.75 -2.29 24.95
CA ALA A 213 -94.03 -2.34 23.51
C ALA A 213 -94.46 -0.99 22.91
N SER A 214 -94.96 -0.06 23.74
CA SER A 214 -95.34 1.29 23.33
C SER A 214 -94.23 2.34 23.53
N ILE A 215 -93.13 1.94 24.18
CA ILE A 215 -91.97 2.80 24.44
C ILE A 215 -91.04 2.74 23.23
N SER A 216 -90.47 3.88 22.86
CA SER A 216 -89.50 4.00 21.76
C SER A 216 -88.23 4.68 22.25
N VAL A 217 -87.09 4.30 21.67
CA VAL A 217 -85.80 4.95 21.91
C VAL A 217 -85.90 6.44 21.56
N GLY A 218 -85.32 7.30 22.39
CA GLY A 218 -85.38 8.76 22.26
C GLY A 218 -86.57 9.43 22.95
N GLN A 219 -87.54 8.66 23.48
CA GLN A 219 -88.61 9.23 24.29
C GLN A 219 -88.08 9.82 25.60
N GLN A 220 -88.72 10.88 26.09
CA GLN A 220 -88.41 11.48 27.38
C GLN A 220 -88.96 10.60 28.51
N ALA A 221 -88.14 10.39 29.54
CA ALA A 221 -88.47 9.63 30.73
C ALA A 221 -88.35 10.55 31.96
N LEU A 222 -89.31 10.44 32.87
CA LEU A 222 -89.24 11.04 34.20
C LEU A 222 -88.67 10.00 35.17
N VAL A 223 -87.50 10.26 35.72
CA VAL A 223 -86.82 9.38 36.66
C VAL A 223 -87.05 9.90 38.07
N SER A 224 -87.66 9.08 38.93
CA SER A 224 -87.82 9.36 40.36
C SER A 224 -86.69 8.68 41.12
N VAL A 225 -85.86 9.44 41.83
CA VAL A 225 -84.79 8.89 42.67
C VAL A 225 -85.40 8.46 44.01
N ASP A 226 -85.10 7.24 44.46
CA ASP A 226 -85.61 6.72 45.72
C ASP A 226 -85.08 7.56 46.89
N GLY A 227 -85.98 8.03 47.76
CA GLY A 227 -85.64 8.89 48.90
C GLY A 227 -85.49 10.38 48.58
N ALA A 228 -85.58 10.79 47.31
CA ALA A 228 -85.65 12.20 46.93
C ALA A 228 -87.08 12.58 46.47
N LEU A 229 -87.47 13.83 46.69
CA LEU A 229 -88.77 14.36 46.21
C LEU A 229 -88.68 14.91 44.77
N ASP A 230 -87.48 15.10 44.25
CA ASP A 230 -87.24 15.65 42.91
C ASP A 230 -87.20 14.54 41.85
N THR A 231 -87.72 14.87 40.66
CA THR A 231 -87.64 14.01 39.48
C THR A 231 -86.61 14.55 38.50
N LEU A 232 -85.84 13.65 37.90
CA LEU A 232 -84.85 13.95 36.89
C LEU A 232 -85.39 13.62 35.50
N TYR A 233 -84.96 14.38 34.51
CA TYR A 233 -85.27 14.09 33.12
C TYR A 233 -84.18 13.21 32.52
N GLY A 234 -84.63 12.13 31.88
CA GLY A 234 -83.79 11.27 31.07
C GLY A 234 -84.40 11.02 29.70
N THR A 235 -83.67 10.33 28.85
CA THR A 235 -84.10 9.86 27.54
C THR A 235 -83.94 8.36 27.44
N VAL A 236 -84.90 7.66 26.84
CA VAL A 236 -84.81 6.23 26.58
C VAL A 236 -83.62 5.96 25.65
N ASP A 237 -82.60 5.28 26.17
CA ASP A 237 -81.34 4.96 25.50
C ASP A 237 -81.45 3.64 24.71
N SER A 238 -82.04 2.62 25.34
CA SER A 238 -82.29 1.34 24.71
C SER A 238 -83.43 0.57 25.40
N ILE A 239 -84.00 -0.38 24.67
CA ILE A 239 -85.03 -1.30 25.15
C ILE A 239 -84.51 -2.70 24.89
N ALA A 240 -84.58 -3.58 25.89
CA ALA A 240 -84.12 -4.95 25.76
C ALA A 240 -84.88 -5.68 24.62
N ALA A 241 -84.18 -6.55 23.90
CA ALA A 241 -84.76 -7.30 22.78
C ALA A 241 -85.73 -8.40 23.23
N THR A 242 -85.63 -8.85 24.48
CA THR A 242 -86.38 -9.98 25.03
C THR A 242 -87.06 -9.62 26.35
N ASP A 243 -88.19 -10.27 26.62
CA ASP A 243 -88.86 -10.18 27.91
C ASP A 243 -88.20 -11.11 28.93
N GLU A 244 -88.22 -10.67 30.19
CA GLU A 244 -87.71 -11.37 31.35
C GLU A 244 -88.84 -11.57 32.38
N VAL A 245 -88.68 -12.56 33.24
CA VAL A 245 -89.62 -12.77 34.35
C VAL A 245 -89.26 -11.81 35.48
N GLY A 246 -90.08 -10.78 35.65
CA GLY A 246 -89.92 -9.76 36.67
C GLY A 246 -90.49 -10.16 38.04
N PRO A 247 -90.40 -9.24 39.02
CA PRO A 247 -90.99 -9.43 40.35
C PRO A 247 -92.46 -9.84 40.26
N GLY A 248 -92.86 -10.83 41.06
CA GLY A 248 -94.22 -11.36 41.07
C GLY A 248 -94.62 -12.22 39.86
N GLY A 249 -93.65 -12.66 39.03
CA GLY A 249 -93.90 -13.60 37.91
C GLY A 249 -94.45 -12.94 36.65
N THR A 250 -94.42 -11.61 36.56
CA THR A 250 -94.92 -10.87 35.39
C THR A 250 -93.85 -10.76 34.31
N LEU A 251 -94.25 -10.75 33.04
CA LEU A 251 -93.33 -10.48 31.94
C LEU A 251 -92.99 -8.99 31.91
N VAL A 252 -91.71 -8.68 32.06
CA VAL A 252 -91.16 -7.32 32.01
C VAL A 252 -90.10 -7.22 30.93
N ARG A 253 -89.92 -6.03 30.37
CA ARG A 253 -88.86 -5.70 29.43
C ARG A 253 -88.00 -4.60 30.04
N PRO A 254 -86.71 -4.84 30.26
CA PRO A 254 -85.79 -3.81 30.73
C PRO A 254 -85.71 -2.64 29.73
N VAL A 255 -85.88 -1.43 30.23
CA VAL A 255 -85.70 -0.17 29.48
C VAL A 255 -84.58 0.60 30.14
N THR A 256 -83.54 0.92 29.37
CA THR A 256 -82.40 1.71 29.83
C THR A 256 -82.64 3.19 29.48
N ILE A 257 -82.56 4.04 30.48
CA ILE A 257 -82.75 5.48 30.38
C ILE A 257 -81.42 6.15 30.68
N ARG A 258 -80.96 7.02 29.79
CA ARG A 258 -79.79 7.88 30.01
C ARG A 258 -80.23 9.22 30.60
N LEU A 259 -79.53 9.69 31.62
CA LEU A 259 -79.78 10.98 32.27
C LEU A 259 -78.47 11.68 32.66
N VAL A 260 -78.54 12.99 32.90
CA VAL A 260 -77.42 13.78 33.43
C VAL A 260 -77.44 13.71 34.95
N ASN A 261 -76.29 13.45 35.56
CA ASN A 261 -76.13 13.39 37.00
C ASN A 261 -76.17 14.82 37.59
N PRO A 262 -77.09 15.14 38.52
CA PRO A 262 -77.08 16.42 39.23
C PRO A 262 -75.91 16.57 40.22
N GLY A 263 -75.06 15.54 40.36
CA GLY A 263 -73.82 15.53 41.14
C GLY A 263 -73.88 14.71 42.43
N ALA A 264 -75.09 14.47 42.94
CA ALA A 264 -75.33 13.74 44.20
C ALA A 264 -75.60 12.24 44.01
N LEU A 265 -75.79 11.75 42.78
CA LEU A 265 -76.12 10.35 42.52
C LEU A 265 -74.86 9.53 42.21
N ASP A 266 -74.88 8.28 42.68
CA ASP A 266 -73.85 7.27 42.44
C ASP A 266 -74.50 5.90 42.13
N ASN A 267 -73.69 4.84 42.03
CA ASN A 267 -74.17 3.49 41.74
C ASN A 267 -74.86 2.78 42.92
N THR A 268 -74.92 3.40 44.10
CA THR A 268 -75.69 2.92 45.25
C THR A 268 -77.08 3.57 45.30
N SER A 269 -77.25 4.68 44.59
CA SER A 269 -78.53 5.34 44.40
C SER A 269 -79.45 4.46 43.56
N SER A 270 -80.73 4.40 43.89
CA SER A 270 -81.76 3.71 43.11
C SER A 270 -82.88 4.64 42.69
N GLY A 271 -83.62 4.24 41.67
CA GLY A 271 -84.76 5.00 41.19
C GLY A 271 -85.69 4.19 40.31
N SER A 272 -86.87 4.75 40.10
CA SER A 272 -87.89 4.26 39.17
C SER A 272 -88.05 5.25 38.02
N ALA A 273 -88.73 4.85 36.95
CA ALA A 273 -88.99 5.75 35.84
C ALA A 273 -90.43 5.69 35.37
N THR A 274 -90.93 6.82 34.88
CA THR A 274 -92.22 6.94 34.21
C THR A 274 -92.00 7.41 32.78
N ILE A 275 -92.48 6.64 31.80
CA ILE A 275 -92.39 6.95 30.38
C ILE A 275 -93.81 6.97 29.82
N ASN A 276 -94.24 8.10 29.24
CA ASN A 276 -95.57 8.26 28.66
C ASN A 276 -96.72 7.81 29.60
N GLY A 277 -96.60 8.13 30.90
CA GLY A 277 -97.57 7.76 31.94
C GLY A 277 -97.51 6.31 32.44
N SER A 278 -96.67 5.45 31.85
CA SER A 278 -96.39 4.10 32.38
C SER A 278 -95.26 4.18 33.37
N ALA A 279 -95.44 3.64 34.58
CA ALA A 279 -94.39 3.54 35.60
C ALA A 279 -93.63 2.21 35.46
N SER A 280 -92.35 2.20 35.86
CA SER A 280 -91.56 0.97 35.93
C SER A 280 -92.14 0.02 36.98
N ALA A 281 -92.06 -1.27 36.71
CA ALA A 281 -92.56 -2.33 37.58
C ALA A 281 -91.74 -2.48 38.87
N ALA A 282 -90.50 -1.98 38.87
CA ALA A 282 -89.62 -1.91 40.03
C ALA A 282 -88.64 -0.74 39.89
N SER A 283 -88.00 -0.37 41.01
CA SER A 283 -86.80 0.47 41.00
C SER A 283 -85.55 -0.36 40.65
N SER A 284 -84.51 0.32 40.18
CA SER A 284 -83.20 -0.26 39.89
C SER A 284 -82.10 0.70 40.32
N THR A 285 -80.86 0.23 40.42
CA THR A 285 -79.72 1.09 40.74
C THR A 285 -79.26 1.87 39.52
N PHE A 286 -78.77 3.09 39.74
CA PHE A 286 -78.08 3.83 38.69
C PHE A 286 -76.75 3.13 38.36
N ALA A 287 -76.37 3.18 37.10
CA ALA A 287 -75.05 2.79 36.61
C ALA A 287 -74.41 4.00 35.93
N TYR A 288 -73.09 4.13 36.02
CA TYR A 288 -72.39 5.13 35.24
C TYR A 288 -72.51 4.84 33.75
N ALA A 289 -72.62 5.90 32.94
CA ALA A 289 -72.90 5.73 31.52
C ALA A 289 -71.75 5.03 30.78
N GLU A 290 -70.51 5.30 31.18
CA GLU A 290 -69.32 4.71 30.58
C GLU A 290 -68.17 4.67 31.60
N SER A 291 -67.40 3.59 31.60
CA SER A 291 -66.09 3.49 32.26
C SER A 291 -65.09 3.02 31.23
N LYS A 292 -64.01 3.78 31.03
CA LYS A 292 -62.96 3.50 30.06
C LYS A 292 -61.62 3.41 30.75
N GLN A 293 -60.88 2.36 30.41
CA GLN A 293 -59.53 2.17 30.89
C GLN A 293 -58.53 2.83 29.93
N VAL A 294 -57.59 3.57 30.50
CA VAL A 294 -56.40 4.07 29.82
C VAL A 294 -55.30 3.02 30.00
N VAL A 295 -54.67 2.62 28.89
CA VAL A 295 -53.57 1.64 28.89
C VAL A 295 -52.30 2.25 28.33
N ALA A 296 -51.15 1.77 28.77
CA ALA A 296 -49.84 2.14 28.23
C ALA A 296 -49.72 1.68 26.77
N LYS A 297 -49.26 2.55 25.87
CA LYS A 297 -49.00 2.19 24.47
C LYS A 297 -47.55 1.79 24.19
N THR A 298 -46.65 2.11 25.12
CA THR A 298 -45.24 1.73 25.09
C THR A 298 -44.82 1.21 26.46
N SER A 299 -43.70 0.51 26.51
CA SER A 299 -43.08 0.08 27.75
C SER A 299 -42.00 1.07 28.18
N GLY A 300 -41.85 1.30 29.48
CA GLY A 300 -40.80 2.17 30.02
C GLY A 300 -41.09 2.65 31.44
N GLU A 301 -40.18 3.44 31.98
CA GLU A 301 -40.36 4.11 33.27
C GLU A 301 -41.28 5.33 33.10
N LEU A 302 -42.33 5.40 33.91
CA LEU A 302 -43.28 6.51 33.90
C LEU A 302 -42.67 7.75 34.57
N LYS A 303 -42.01 8.59 33.77
CA LYS A 303 -41.31 9.80 34.22
C LYS A 303 -42.24 10.84 34.83
N SER A 304 -43.46 10.97 34.30
CA SER A 304 -44.43 11.94 34.78
C SER A 304 -45.84 11.37 34.81
N LEU A 305 -46.57 11.73 35.86
CA LEU A 305 -47.98 11.44 36.04
C LEU A 305 -48.63 12.70 36.60
N THR A 306 -49.54 13.29 35.83
CA THR A 306 -50.08 14.65 36.08
C THR A 306 -51.47 14.61 36.73
N VAL A 307 -52.02 13.41 36.95
CA VAL A 307 -53.37 13.21 37.49
C VAL A 307 -53.33 12.36 38.75
N GLN A 308 -54.26 12.61 39.65
CA GLN A 308 -54.52 11.83 40.85
C GLN A 308 -55.95 11.26 40.82
N GLU A 309 -56.23 10.26 41.66
CA GLU A 309 -57.59 9.76 41.82
C GLU A 309 -58.52 10.89 42.30
N GLY A 310 -59.66 11.05 41.63
CA GLY A 310 -60.61 12.13 41.84
C GLY A 310 -60.47 13.31 40.86
N ASP A 311 -59.38 13.42 40.11
CA ASP A 311 -59.21 14.49 39.13
C ASP A 311 -60.14 14.34 37.92
N ARG A 312 -60.60 15.47 37.39
CA ARG A 312 -61.35 15.53 36.12
C ARG A 312 -60.38 15.63 34.94
N VAL A 313 -60.60 14.80 33.94
CA VAL A 313 -59.82 14.78 32.69
C VAL A 313 -60.70 14.95 31.46
N PHE A 314 -60.13 15.53 30.40
CA PHE A 314 -60.77 15.66 29.09
C PHE A 314 -60.23 14.61 28.12
N LEU A 315 -61.01 14.32 27.07
CA LEU A 315 -60.54 13.47 25.97
C LEU A 315 -59.22 14.01 25.39
N ASP A 316 -58.26 13.12 25.15
CA ASP A 316 -56.91 13.40 24.65
C ASP A 316 -56.00 14.25 25.56
N GLN A 317 -56.44 14.59 26.77
CA GLN A 317 -55.58 15.23 27.76
C GLN A 317 -54.39 14.34 28.09
N VAL A 318 -53.18 14.91 28.09
CA VAL A 318 -51.97 14.21 28.52
C VAL A 318 -52.05 14.02 30.03
N ILE A 319 -52.00 12.76 30.47
CA ILE A 319 -52.06 12.39 31.88
C ILE A 319 -50.71 11.86 32.39
N GLY A 320 -49.79 11.47 31.50
CA GLY A 320 -48.45 11.05 31.88
C GLY A 320 -47.50 10.91 30.68
N GLY A 321 -46.25 10.55 30.96
CA GLY A 321 -45.22 10.38 29.94
C GLY A 321 -44.06 9.49 30.38
N PHE A 322 -43.51 8.72 29.45
CA PHE A 322 -42.39 7.78 29.65
C PHE A 322 -41.02 8.43 29.41
N ASP A 323 -39.95 7.90 30.04
CA ASP A 323 -38.56 8.27 29.72
C ASP A 323 -38.02 7.48 28.50
N GLU A 324 -37.17 8.12 27.69
CA GLU A 324 -36.60 7.60 26.44
C GLU A 324 -35.07 7.40 26.48
N THR A 325 -34.42 7.78 27.59
CA THR A 325 -32.94 7.95 27.67
C THR A 325 -32.13 6.67 27.37
N ASP A 326 -32.66 5.48 27.68
CA ASP A 326 -31.96 4.22 27.46
C ASP A 326 -31.80 3.84 25.98
N MET A 327 -32.69 4.33 25.11
CA MET A 327 -32.67 4.01 23.67
C MET A 327 -31.51 4.68 22.95
N ASP A 328 -31.14 5.91 23.33
CA ASP A 328 -30.07 6.66 22.70
C ASP A 328 -28.71 5.96 22.85
N THR A 329 -28.42 5.42 24.03
CA THR A 329 -27.19 4.67 24.29
C THR A 329 -27.14 3.38 23.44
N GLN A 330 -28.27 2.67 23.30
CA GLN A 330 -28.34 1.47 22.46
C GLN A 330 -28.13 1.79 20.97
N ILE A 331 -28.70 2.90 20.49
CA ILE A 331 -28.55 3.36 19.11
C ILE A 331 -27.10 3.76 18.83
N GLN A 332 -26.45 4.47 19.75
CA GLN A 332 -25.02 4.81 19.62
C GLN A 332 -24.15 3.55 19.56
N ASN A 333 -24.39 2.58 20.45
CA ASN A 333 -23.67 1.31 20.43
C ASN A 333 -23.88 0.54 19.11
N ALA A 334 -25.10 0.49 18.60
CA ALA A 334 -25.39 -0.13 17.31
C ALA A 334 -24.75 0.62 16.13
N ALA A 335 -24.69 1.96 16.17
CA ALA A 335 -23.98 2.76 15.17
C ALA A 335 -22.46 2.45 15.17
N ILE A 336 -21.85 2.31 16.36
CA ILE A 336 -20.44 1.90 16.50
C ILE A 336 -20.23 0.49 15.94
N GLN A 337 -21.15 -0.44 16.17
CA GLN A 337 -21.09 -1.79 15.58
C GLN A 337 -21.16 -1.76 14.05
N VAL A 338 -22.05 -0.94 13.47
CA VAL A 338 -22.09 -0.71 12.01
C VAL A 338 -20.74 -0.22 11.54
N LYS A 339 -20.18 0.82 12.18
CA LYS A 339 -18.90 1.39 11.77
C LYS A 339 -17.74 0.39 11.87
N THR A 340 -17.74 -0.46 12.89
CA THR A 340 -16.73 -1.50 13.09
C THR A 340 -16.82 -2.58 12.01
N ALA A 341 -18.04 -3.01 11.66
CA ALA A 341 -18.28 -3.94 10.57
C ALA A 341 -17.88 -3.35 9.21
N GLU A 342 -18.13 -2.05 8.97
CA GLU A 342 -17.66 -1.35 7.76
C GLU A 342 -16.13 -1.33 7.66
N LEU A 343 -15.42 -1.02 8.74
CA LEU A 343 -13.96 -1.03 8.76
C LEU A 343 -13.41 -2.45 8.54
N THR A 344 -14.07 -3.47 9.09
CA THR A 344 -13.70 -4.87 8.89
C THR A 344 -13.87 -5.28 7.42
N LEU A 345 -14.97 -4.87 6.78
CA LEU A 345 -15.20 -5.07 5.35
C LEU A 345 -14.16 -4.33 4.50
N GLN A 346 -13.84 -3.08 4.85
CA GLN A 346 -12.81 -2.30 4.17
C GLN A 346 -11.45 -3.00 4.26
N ASN A 347 -11.02 -3.40 5.46
CA ASN A 347 -9.76 -4.13 5.63
C ASN A 347 -9.73 -5.45 4.82
N ALA A 348 -10.86 -6.15 4.69
CA ALA A 348 -10.95 -7.35 3.87
C ALA A 348 -10.86 -7.06 2.36
N ARG A 349 -11.37 -5.90 1.91
CA ARG A 349 -11.25 -5.42 0.53
C ARG A 349 -9.84 -4.94 0.21
N ASP A 350 -9.22 -4.20 1.10
CA ASP A 350 -7.83 -3.75 0.93
C ASP A 350 -6.89 -4.97 0.80
N LYS A 351 -7.12 -6.00 1.61
CA LYS A 351 -6.41 -7.29 1.49
C LYS A 351 -6.66 -8.02 0.17
N LEU A 352 -7.78 -7.78 -0.52
CA LEU A 352 -8.04 -8.40 -1.83
C LEU A 352 -7.19 -7.74 -2.92
N GLU A 353 -6.94 -6.44 -2.81
CA GLU A 353 -6.06 -5.71 -3.74
C GLU A 353 -4.64 -6.27 -3.70
N ASP A 354 -4.16 -6.71 -2.53
CA ASP A 354 -2.86 -7.36 -2.37
C ASP A 354 -2.71 -8.67 -3.18
N TYR A 355 -3.81 -9.30 -3.62
CA TYR A 355 -3.79 -10.52 -4.46
C TYR A 355 -3.55 -10.22 -5.95
N SER A 356 -3.56 -8.94 -6.33
CA SER A 356 -3.23 -8.47 -7.68
C SER A 356 -1.93 -7.69 -7.63
N ILE A 357 -0.83 -8.37 -7.93
CA ILE A 357 0.49 -7.75 -7.97
C ILE A 357 0.63 -7.00 -9.29
N THR A 358 0.82 -5.69 -9.20
CA THR A 358 0.97 -4.80 -10.36
C THR A 358 2.36 -4.17 -10.41
N SER A 359 2.78 -3.70 -11.57
CA SER A 359 4.05 -2.96 -11.70
C SER A 359 3.96 -1.58 -11.05
N THR A 360 4.96 -1.20 -10.25
CA THR A 360 5.02 0.13 -9.62
C THR A 360 5.74 1.19 -10.47
N ILE A 361 6.46 0.74 -11.51
CA ILE A 361 7.25 1.57 -12.43
C ILE A 361 6.96 1.19 -13.88
N ASP A 362 7.26 2.09 -14.81
CA ASP A 362 7.39 1.76 -16.22
C ASP A 362 8.79 1.15 -16.44
N GLY A 363 8.89 0.04 -17.18
CA GLY A 363 10.18 -0.62 -17.37
C GLY A 363 10.12 -1.93 -18.16
N GLU A 364 11.26 -2.58 -18.29
CA GLU A 364 11.39 -3.90 -18.91
C GLU A 364 11.51 -4.99 -17.83
N VAL A 365 10.80 -6.10 -18.03
CA VAL A 365 10.86 -7.28 -17.15
C VAL A 365 12.18 -8.01 -17.40
N ILE A 366 13.02 -8.10 -16.38
CA ILE A 366 14.35 -8.73 -16.47
C ILE A 366 14.32 -10.18 -16.01
N GLU A 367 13.56 -10.46 -14.94
CA GLU A 367 13.41 -11.80 -14.38
C GLU A 367 11.93 -12.05 -14.08
N LYS A 368 11.46 -13.23 -14.45
CA LYS A 368 10.16 -13.79 -14.07
C LYS A 368 10.41 -15.11 -13.36
N ASN A 369 10.24 -15.11 -12.05
CA ASN A 369 10.65 -16.21 -11.19
C ASN A 369 9.52 -17.19 -10.83
N TYR A 370 8.28 -16.88 -11.21
CA TYR A 370 7.11 -17.70 -10.94
C TYR A 370 6.25 -17.86 -12.19
N ASP A 371 5.73 -19.07 -12.37
CA ASP A 371 4.79 -19.41 -13.42
C ASP A 371 3.38 -19.66 -12.84
N VAL A 372 2.40 -19.73 -13.74
CA VAL A 372 1.03 -20.11 -13.37
C VAL A 372 1.02 -21.51 -12.76
N GLY A 373 0.42 -21.63 -11.58
CA GLY A 373 0.38 -22.86 -10.77
C GLY A 373 1.47 -22.92 -9.69
N ASP A 374 2.45 -22.02 -9.68
CA ASP A 374 3.42 -21.96 -8.60
C ASP A 374 2.79 -21.37 -7.33
N ASN A 375 3.29 -21.82 -6.17
CA ASN A 375 2.87 -21.29 -4.88
C ASN A 375 3.86 -20.25 -4.37
N ILE A 376 3.38 -19.03 -4.17
CA ILE A 376 4.13 -17.93 -3.56
C ILE A 376 4.07 -18.06 -2.04
N ASP A 377 5.22 -17.93 -1.37
CA ASP A 377 5.35 -17.88 0.08
C ASP A 377 6.17 -16.63 0.49
N ALA A 378 5.54 -15.70 1.21
CA ALA A 378 6.15 -14.47 1.71
C ALA A 378 6.96 -14.66 3.01
N THR A 379 6.85 -15.80 3.71
CA THR A 379 7.42 -16.04 5.05
C THR A 379 8.71 -16.83 5.03
N THR A 380 9.00 -17.53 3.94
CA THR A 380 10.26 -18.23 3.76
C THR A 380 10.87 -17.77 2.46
N GLY A 381 12.10 -17.25 2.50
CA GLY A 381 12.93 -17.24 1.29
C GLY A 381 12.92 -18.67 0.78
N SER A 382 12.23 -18.90 -0.33
CA SER A 382 11.86 -20.22 -0.80
C SER A 382 13.08 -21.15 -0.83
N THR A 383 12.88 -22.45 -0.61
CA THR A 383 13.89 -23.50 -0.72
C THR A 383 14.68 -23.49 -2.05
N SER A 384 14.20 -22.76 -3.06
CA SER A 384 14.83 -22.54 -4.37
C SER A 384 15.74 -21.30 -4.44
N GLY A 385 15.92 -20.54 -3.35
CA GLY A 385 16.83 -19.38 -3.29
C GLY A 385 16.33 -18.12 -3.99
N VAL A 386 15.08 -18.12 -4.49
CA VAL A 386 14.49 -16.98 -5.17
C VAL A 386 13.56 -16.22 -4.22
N THR A 387 13.88 -14.95 -3.99
CA THR A 387 13.26 -14.10 -2.96
C THR A 387 12.18 -13.16 -3.53
N TYR A 388 12.08 -13.01 -4.85
CA TYR A 388 11.24 -11.98 -5.49
C TYR A 388 10.50 -12.56 -6.71
N PRO A 389 9.19 -12.28 -6.90
CA PRO A 389 8.44 -12.83 -8.02
C PRO A 389 8.89 -12.38 -9.41
N ALA A 390 9.30 -11.13 -9.53
CA ALA A 390 9.84 -10.56 -10.76
C ALA A 390 10.77 -9.38 -10.46
N VAL A 391 11.60 -9.03 -11.44
CA VAL A 391 12.48 -7.86 -11.39
C VAL A 391 12.23 -7.01 -12.63
N ILE A 392 12.00 -5.72 -12.42
CA ILE A 392 11.69 -4.74 -13.49
C ILE A 392 12.74 -3.64 -13.44
N TYR A 393 13.37 -3.35 -14.58
CA TYR A 393 14.34 -2.27 -14.72
C TYR A 393 13.76 -1.11 -15.50
N ASP A 394 13.96 0.10 -14.98
CA ASP A 394 13.83 1.34 -15.73
C ASP A 394 15.12 1.54 -16.55
N LEU A 395 15.03 1.28 -17.86
CA LEU A 395 16.16 1.42 -18.79
C LEU A 395 16.16 2.79 -19.50
N SER A 396 15.36 3.76 -19.04
CA SER A 396 15.33 5.11 -19.63
C SER A 396 16.68 5.82 -19.55
N ALA A 397 17.46 5.52 -18.52
CA ALA A 397 18.84 5.93 -18.36
C ALA A 397 19.67 4.81 -17.73
N LEU A 398 20.96 4.78 -18.06
CA LEU A 398 21.94 3.86 -17.48
C LEU A 398 22.89 4.63 -16.58
N THR A 399 23.22 4.03 -15.44
CA THR A 399 24.16 4.59 -14.46
C THR A 399 25.18 3.55 -14.08
N PHE A 400 26.27 3.96 -13.46
CA PHE A 400 27.22 3.04 -12.84
C PHE A 400 27.98 3.75 -11.75
N ASP A 401 28.42 2.99 -10.75
CA ASP A 401 29.23 3.51 -9.67
C ASP A 401 30.71 3.20 -9.92
N ILE A 402 31.55 4.24 -9.75
CA ILE A 402 32.99 4.14 -9.79
C ILE A 402 33.54 4.43 -8.40
N ASN A 403 34.43 3.57 -7.90
CA ASN A 403 35.10 3.80 -6.61
C ASN A 403 36.36 4.64 -6.80
N ILE A 404 36.33 5.89 -6.34
CA ILE A 404 37.45 6.85 -6.46
C ILE A 404 38.24 6.91 -5.16
N HIS A 405 39.57 6.93 -5.24
CA HIS A 405 40.44 6.97 -4.05
C HIS A 405 40.29 8.29 -3.27
N GLU A 406 40.44 8.23 -1.94
CA GLU A 406 40.31 9.40 -1.03
C GLU A 406 41.21 10.60 -1.40
N LEU A 407 42.34 10.35 -2.05
CA LEU A 407 43.26 11.43 -2.48
C LEU A 407 42.73 12.23 -3.68
N ASP A 408 41.87 11.63 -4.50
CA ASP A 408 41.40 12.21 -5.75
C ASP A 408 39.94 12.68 -5.67
N ILE A 409 39.17 12.24 -4.68
CA ILE A 409 37.75 12.59 -4.53
C ILE A 409 37.50 14.10 -4.44
N ASN A 410 38.41 14.86 -3.84
CA ASN A 410 38.29 16.32 -3.71
C ASN A 410 38.36 17.06 -5.07
N LYS A 411 38.87 16.38 -6.11
CA LYS A 411 38.95 16.90 -7.47
C LYS A 411 37.69 16.60 -8.29
N ILE A 412 36.83 15.70 -7.79
CA ILE A 412 35.63 15.27 -8.49
C ILE A 412 34.44 16.15 -8.12
N GLN A 413 33.71 16.61 -9.13
CA GLN A 413 32.53 17.45 -8.96
C GLN A 413 31.37 16.96 -9.85
N VAL A 414 30.15 17.14 -9.35
CA VAL A 414 28.93 16.85 -10.13
C VAL A 414 28.92 17.69 -11.39
N GLY A 415 28.60 17.05 -12.53
CA GLY A 415 28.58 17.66 -13.85
C GLY A 415 29.87 17.51 -14.67
N GLN A 416 30.94 16.96 -14.10
CA GLN A 416 32.14 16.63 -14.88
C GLN A 416 31.84 15.59 -15.96
N GLN A 417 32.52 15.73 -17.10
CA GLN A 417 32.39 14.82 -18.23
C GLN A 417 33.19 13.55 -17.98
N VAL A 418 32.62 12.41 -18.38
CA VAL A 418 33.22 11.09 -18.21
C VAL A 418 33.31 10.41 -19.56
N GLU A 419 34.50 9.95 -19.91
CA GLU A 419 34.72 9.08 -21.06
C GLU A 419 34.59 7.62 -20.60
N ILE A 420 33.76 6.85 -21.28
CA ILE A 420 33.39 5.48 -20.91
C ILE A 420 33.81 4.55 -22.04
N THR A 421 34.47 3.46 -21.68
CA THR A 421 34.90 2.41 -22.58
C THR A 421 34.47 1.06 -22.03
N SER A 422 34.13 0.13 -22.92
CA SER A 422 33.80 -1.24 -22.54
C SER A 422 34.71 -2.21 -23.29
N ASP A 423 35.38 -3.09 -22.56
CA ASP A 423 36.20 -4.15 -23.16
C ASP A 423 35.37 -5.12 -24.01
N ALA A 424 34.06 -5.18 -23.78
CA ALA A 424 33.13 -6.02 -24.55
C ALA A 424 32.74 -5.40 -25.91
N LEU A 425 32.98 -4.10 -26.12
CA LEU A 425 32.62 -3.37 -27.33
C LEU A 425 33.89 -2.77 -27.96
N ASP A 426 34.48 -3.49 -28.91
CA ASP A 426 35.72 -3.10 -29.56
C ASP A 426 35.62 -1.71 -30.22
N GLY A 427 36.40 -0.75 -29.70
CA GLY A 427 36.62 0.56 -30.31
C GLY A 427 35.48 1.56 -30.17
N GLN A 428 34.49 1.31 -29.30
CA GLN A 428 33.41 2.25 -29.01
C GLN A 428 33.69 3.01 -27.70
N SER A 429 33.65 4.34 -27.76
CA SER A 429 33.63 5.20 -26.58
C SER A 429 32.26 5.84 -26.43
N PHE A 430 31.81 5.92 -25.18
CA PHE A 430 30.57 6.57 -24.78
C PHE A 430 30.91 7.73 -23.85
N THR A 431 30.02 8.72 -23.77
CA THR A 431 30.15 9.82 -22.81
C THR A 431 29.14 9.66 -21.69
N GLY A 432 29.47 10.22 -20.55
CA GLY A 432 28.56 10.38 -19.44
C GLY A 432 28.88 11.61 -18.63
N THR A 433 28.07 11.85 -17.61
CA THR A 433 28.22 12.96 -16.69
C THR A 433 28.19 12.44 -15.25
N VAL A 434 29.07 12.98 -14.41
CA VAL A 434 29.02 12.71 -12.96
C VAL A 434 27.69 13.22 -12.42
N ASP A 435 26.84 12.32 -11.95
CA ASP A 435 25.51 12.64 -11.42
C ASP A 435 25.58 12.89 -9.91
N LYS A 436 26.33 12.05 -9.19
CA LYS A 436 26.42 12.11 -7.73
C LYS A 436 27.78 11.68 -7.22
N VAL A 437 28.29 12.43 -6.26
CA VAL A 437 29.49 12.07 -5.48
C VAL A 437 29.03 11.70 -4.07
N ASN A 438 29.20 10.44 -3.68
CA ASN A 438 28.77 10.01 -2.35
C ASN A 438 29.76 10.49 -1.28
N ILE A 439 29.25 11.10 -0.21
CA ILE A 439 30.07 11.58 0.92
C ILE A 439 30.50 10.44 1.85
N ASN A 440 29.82 9.29 1.78
CA ASN A 440 30.16 8.13 2.60
C ASN A 440 31.20 7.28 1.88
N GLY A 441 32.45 7.41 2.31
CA GLY A 441 33.54 6.55 1.85
C GLY A 441 33.42 5.12 2.39
N THR A 442 33.82 4.15 1.59
CA THR A 442 33.98 2.75 1.97
C THR A 442 35.46 2.42 2.14
N THR A 443 35.84 1.94 3.31
CA THR A 443 37.19 1.45 3.58
C THR A 443 37.23 -0.07 3.47
N SER A 444 38.05 -0.58 2.55
CA SER A 444 38.29 -2.02 2.39
C SER A 444 39.79 -2.28 2.39
N ASN A 445 40.25 -3.21 3.23
CA ASN A 445 41.68 -3.54 3.38
C ASN A 445 42.59 -2.32 3.66
N GLY A 446 42.07 -1.31 4.37
CA GLY A 446 42.82 -0.08 4.69
C GLY A 446 42.87 0.97 3.57
N VAL A 447 42.22 0.73 2.44
CA VAL A 447 42.08 1.69 1.33
C VAL A 447 40.68 2.29 1.37
N THR A 448 40.60 3.61 1.49
CA THR A 448 39.32 4.36 1.49
C THR A 448 39.01 4.83 0.08
N THR A 449 37.80 4.48 -0.39
CA THR A 449 37.27 4.91 -1.69
C THR A 449 35.89 5.52 -1.51
N TYR A 450 35.52 6.45 -2.37
CA TYR A 450 34.23 7.11 -2.39
C TYR A 450 33.51 6.72 -3.69
N PRO A 451 32.31 6.13 -3.62
CA PRO A 451 31.56 5.80 -4.81
C PRO A 451 31.01 7.06 -5.47
N VAL A 452 31.26 7.18 -6.77
CA VAL A 452 30.78 8.25 -7.64
C VAL A 452 29.86 7.64 -8.68
N THR A 453 28.61 8.08 -8.70
CA THR A 453 27.61 7.63 -9.66
C THR A 453 27.72 8.49 -10.92
N VAL A 454 27.92 7.82 -12.05
CA VAL A 454 27.98 8.44 -13.37
C VAL A 454 26.76 8.01 -14.17
N ARG A 455 26.12 8.98 -14.84
CA ARG A 455 25.02 8.72 -15.77
C ARG A 455 25.55 8.71 -17.20
N ILE A 456 25.19 7.69 -17.96
CA ILE A 456 25.58 7.52 -19.37
C ILE A 456 24.66 8.36 -20.26
N ASP A 457 25.22 9.06 -21.24
CA ASP A 457 24.45 9.87 -22.18
C ASP A 457 23.79 8.99 -23.26
N GLY A 458 22.53 9.28 -23.58
CA GLY A 458 21.86 8.75 -24.78
C GLY A 458 21.40 7.28 -24.74
N SER A 459 21.45 6.62 -23.58
CA SER A 459 20.96 5.23 -23.36
C SER A 459 21.25 4.28 -24.54
N PRO A 460 22.53 4.07 -24.90
CA PRO A 460 22.90 3.27 -26.06
C PRO A 460 22.41 1.82 -25.89
N GLN A 461 21.72 1.29 -26.89
CA GLN A 461 21.12 -0.05 -26.87
C GLN A 461 22.16 -1.17 -26.75
N GLU A 462 23.41 -0.86 -27.10
CA GLU A 462 24.56 -1.75 -27.01
C GLU A 462 25.01 -2.00 -25.57
N LEU A 463 24.78 -1.03 -24.67
CA LEU A 463 25.11 -1.15 -23.26
C LEU A 463 23.96 -1.79 -22.49
N LYS A 464 24.26 -2.87 -21.78
CA LYS A 464 23.30 -3.60 -20.95
C LYS A 464 23.69 -3.51 -19.48
N PRO A 465 22.70 -3.44 -18.57
CA PRO A 465 22.95 -3.64 -17.15
C PRO A 465 23.74 -4.92 -16.88
N GLY A 466 24.67 -4.86 -15.93
CA GLY A 466 25.60 -5.95 -15.59
C GLY A 466 26.92 -5.95 -16.38
N MET A 467 27.08 -5.13 -17.42
CA MET A 467 28.35 -5.02 -18.14
C MET A 467 29.40 -4.26 -17.32
N ASN A 468 30.63 -4.76 -17.31
CA ASN A 468 31.78 -4.05 -16.75
C ASN A 468 32.30 -2.99 -17.73
N ILE A 469 32.61 -1.81 -17.21
CA ILE A 469 33.15 -0.69 -17.98
C ILE A 469 34.32 -0.03 -17.25
N SER A 470 35.19 0.59 -18.05
CA SER A 470 36.27 1.45 -17.61
C SER A 470 35.90 2.89 -17.94
N ALA A 471 35.98 3.77 -16.95
CA ALA A 471 35.58 5.15 -17.07
C ALA A 471 36.69 6.09 -16.63
N ARG A 472 36.81 7.20 -17.33
CA ARG A 472 37.80 8.25 -17.11
C ARG A 472 37.05 9.56 -16.88
N ILE A 473 37.05 10.03 -15.64
CA ILE A 473 36.44 11.30 -15.26
C ILE A 473 37.44 12.41 -15.60
N ILE A 474 37.04 13.35 -16.45
CA ILE A 474 37.88 14.50 -16.83
C ILE A 474 37.78 15.54 -15.71
N VAL A 475 38.87 15.71 -14.98
CA VAL A 475 38.96 16.64 -13.85
C VAL A 475 39.27 18.06 -14.33
N GLU A 476 40.23 18.17 -15.23
CA GLU A 476 40.72 19.44 -15.75
C GLU A 476 41.24 19.26 -17.18
N ASP A 477 40.81 20.14 -18.07
CA ASP A 477 41.39 20.31 -19.40
C ASP A 477 42.40 21.46 -19.35
N ALA A 478 43.68 21.11 -19.42
CA ALA A 478 44.77 22.08 -19.41
C ALA A 478 44.98 22.75 -20.78
N GLY A 479 44.32 22.25 -21.84
CA GLY A 479 44.53 22.66 -23.22
C GLY A 479 45.94 22.34 -23.72
N GLN A 480 46.43 23.14 -24.66
CA GLN A 480 47.74 22.96 -25.32
C GLN A 480 48.90 23.47 -24.44
N VAL A 481 49.43 22.62 -23.58
CA VAL A 481 50.51 22.94 -22.64
C VAL A 481 51.82 22.23 -23.01
N LEU A 482 52.95 22.79 -22.60
CA LEU A 482 54.27 22.19 -22.86
C LEU A 482 54.41 20.93 -22.00
N CYS A 483 54.52 19.77 -22.63
CA CYS A 483 54.61 18.49 -21.94
C CYS A 483 55.91 17.75 -22.25
N ILE A 484 56.35 16.97 -21.28
CA ILE A 484 57.36 15.93 -21.43
C ILE A 484 56.84 14.62 -20.84
N PRO A 485 57.34 13.45 -21.27
CA PRO A 485 56.97 12.18 -20.65
C PRO A 485 57.30 12.19 -19.15
N VAL A 486 56.44 11.59 -18.32
CA VAL A 486 56.67 11.53 -16.85
C VAL A 486 58.02 10.86 -16.52
N GLU A 487 58.44 9.90 -17.34
CA GLU A 487 59.73 9.20 -17.21
C GLU A 487 60.96 10.11 -17.42
N ALA A 488 60.78 11.28 -18.07
CA ALA A 488 61.87 12.24 -18.30
C ALA A 488 62.22 13.05 -17.05
N VAL A 489 61.37 13.01 -16.02
CA VAL A 489 61.56 13.75 -14.78
C VAL A 489 62.27 12.88 -13.75
N SER A 490 63.37 13.39 -13.21
CA SER A 490 64.09 12.81 -12.08
C SER A 490 64.01 13.73 -10.85
N ARG A 491 63.99 13.17 -9.65
CA ARG A 491 64.02 13.97 -8.40
C ARG A 491 65.46 14.17 -7.94
N GLY A 492 65.89 15.42 -7.86
CA GLY A 492 67.19 15.83 -7.33
C GLY A 492 67.29 15.83 -5.80
N GLN A 493 68.48 16.10 -5.29
CA GLN A 493 68.69 16.33 -3.86
C GLN A 493 67.92 17.60 -3.44
N ASN A 494 67.15 17.51 -2.34
CA ASN A 494 66.19 18.53 -1.85
C ASN A 494 64.81 18.58 -2.55
N GLY A 495 64.46 17.59 -3.38
CA GLY A 495 63.10 17.46 -3.94
C GLY A 495 62.81 18.35 -5.14
N VAL A 496 63.84 19.01 -5.70
CA VAL A 496 63.74 19.73 -6.98
C VAL A 496 63.55 18.74 -8.13
N SER A 497 62.75 19.13 -9.12
CA SER A 497 62.50 18.32 -10.32
C SER A 497 63.54 18.64 -11.39
N LEU A 498 64.25 17.63 -11.86
CA LEU A 498 65.35 17.75 -12.79
C LEU A 498 65.05 16.96 -14.07
N VAL A 499 65.37 17.54 -15.21
CA VAL A 499 65.33 16.90 -16.54
C VAL A 499 66.72 16.90 -17.14
N LYS A 500 67.07 15.85 -17.89
CA LYS A 500 68.36 15.78 -18.61
C LYS A 500 68.22 16.40 -19.98
N VAL A 501 68.97 17.46 -20.23
CA VAL A 501 69.03 18.17 -21.52
C VAL A 501 70.43 18.06 -22.11
N ALA A 502 70.54 18.25 -23.42
CA ALA A 502 71.83 18.27 -24.10
C ALA A 502 72.61 19.55 -23.77
N GLY A 503 73.75 19.41 -23.09
CA GLY A 503 74.74 20.48 -22.98
C GLY A 503 75.52 20.71 -24.29
N PRO A 504 76.34 21.77 -24.39
CA PRO A 504 77.12 22.08 -25.59
C PRO A 504 78.02 20.92 -26.04
N GLY A 505 77.77 20.40 -27.24
CA GLY A 505 78.53 19.27 -27.82
C GLY A 505 78.14 17.89 -27.29
N ALA A 506 76.96 17.76 -26.67
CA ALA A 506 76.34 16.47 -26.33
C ALA A 506 75.66 15.78 -27.53
N LEU A 507 75.27 16.55 -28.54
CA LEU A 507 74.63 16.09 -29.77
C LEU A 507 75.62 16.06 -30.95
N ASP A 508 75.47 15.10 -31.87
CA ASP A 508 76.17 15.10 -33.17
C ASP A 508 75.50 16.04 -34.20
N GLU A 509 76.09 16.17 -35.39
CA GLU A 509 75.55 16.99 -36.49
C GLU A 509 74.16 16.52 -36.98
N ALA A 510 73.71 15.33 -36.57
CA ALA A 510 72.40 14.77 -36.89
C ALA A 510 71.39 14.91 -35.73
N GLY A 511 71.76 15.59 -34.63
CA GLY A 511 70.89 15.82 -33.47
C GLY A 511 70.72 14.60 -32.55
N SER A 512 71.55 13.57 -32.70
CA SER A 512 71.54 12.37 -31.86
C SER A 512 72.57 12.46 -30.73
N LEU A 513 72.31 11.77 -29.60
CA LEU A 513 73.19 11.80 -28.43
C LEU A 513 74.55 11.17 -28.73
N ALA A 514 75.61 11.98 -28.80
CA ALA A 514 76.97 11.56 -29.10
C ALA A 514 77.82 11.33 -27.84
N ASP A 515 77.59 12.12 -26.78
CA ASP A 515 78.31 12.02 -25.51
C ASP A 515 77.36 12.15 -24.31
N PRO A 516 76.99 11.02 -23.66
CA PRO A 516 76.11 11.01 -22.49
C PRO A 516 76.69 11.76 -21.27
N SER A 517 78.00 11.97 -21.22
CA SER A 517 78.70 12.65 -20.11
C SER A 517 78.46 14.16 -20.09
N LYS A 518 77.94 14.70 -21.20
CA LYS A 518 77.64 16.13 -21.40
C LYS A 518 76.14 16.43 -21.29
N LEU A 519 75.35 15.49 -20.77
CA LEU A 519 73.97 15.77 -20.36
C LEU A 519 74.00 16.64 -19.11
N GLU A 520 73.25 17.72 -19.14
CA GLU A 520 73.10 18.64 -18.02
C GLU A 520 71.76 18.39 -17.34
N ASP A 521 71.77 18.34 -16.00
CA ASP A 521 70.54 18.31 -15.22
C ASP A 521 70.02 19.75 -15.12
N ARG A 522 68.83 19.99 -15.69
CA ARG A 522 68.16 21.28 -15.63
C ARG A 522 66.98 21.22 -14.69
N GLU A 523 66.90 22.19 -13.79
CA GLU A 523 65.75 22.33 -12.91
C GLU A 523 64.54 22.84 -13.68
N VAL A 524 63.41 22.15 -13.49
CA VAL A 524 62.13 22.49 -14.09
C VAL A 524 61.06 22.63 -13.02
N THR A 525 60.14 23.56 -13.24
CA THR A 525 58.91 23.66 -12.45
C THR A 525 57.81 22.90 -13.17
N LEU A 526 57.27 21.89 -12.50
CA LEU A 526 56.25 21.01 -13.05
C LEU A 526 54.85 21.44 -12.63
N GLY A 527 53.89 21.20 -13.50
CA GLY A 527 52.47 21.51 -13.29
C GLY A 527 51.64 20.25 -13.18
N ARG A 528 50.53 20.24 -13.92
CA ARG A 528 49.57 19.13 -13.99
C ARG A 528 50.21 17.92 -14.68
N ASN A 529 49.71 16.72 -14.39
CA ASN A 529 50.19 15.50 -15.04
C ASN A 529 49.04 14.54 -15.30
N ASP A 530 49.19 13.76 -16.36
CA ASP A 530 48.39 12.56 -16.59
C ASP A 530 49.27 11.31 -16.34
N GLU A 531 48.86 10.15 -16.85
CA GLU A 531 49.59 8.88 -16.70
C GLU A 531 50.89 8.83 -17.52
N SER A 532 51.01 9.59 -18.60
CA SER A 532 52.10 9.49 -19.59
C SER A 532 52.96 10.75 -19.67
N PHE A 533 52.38 11.93 -19.43
CA PHE A 533 52.98 13.24 -19.61
C PHE A 533 52.76 14.15 -18.41
N ILE A 534 53.70 15.07 -18.23
CA ILE A 534 53.68 16.12 -17.20
C ILE A 534 53.91 17.48 -17.83
N GLU A 535 53.13 18.46 -17.38
CA GLU A 535 53.24 19.86 -17.78
C GLU A 535 54.51 20.48 -17.20
N VAL A 536 55.20 21.27 -18.03
CA VAL A 536 56.35 22.07 -17.65
C VAL A 536 55.96 23.54 -17.66
N LEU A 537 55.92 24.17 -16.48
CA LEU A 537 55.59 25.58 -16.30
C LEU A 537 56.78 26.50 -16.61
N SER A 538 57.99 26.05 -16.27
CA SER A 538 59.24 26.77 -16.56
C SER A 538 60.47 25.86 -16.53
N GLY A 539 61.52 26.25 -17.26
CA GLY A 539 62.81 25.57 -17.29
C GLY A 539 63.11 24.79 -18.58
N LEU A 540 62.15 24.73 -19.51
CA LEU A 540 62.31 24.16 -20.86
C LEU A 540 61.57 25.02 -21.89
N GLU A 541 62.11 25.11 -23.10
CA GLU A 541 61.44 25.67 -24.27
C GLU A 541 60.80 24.59 -25.16
N GLU A 542 59.83 25.00 -25.96
CA GLU A 542 59.17 24.13 -26.94
C GLU A 542 60.16 23.68 -28.03
N GLY A 543 60.21 22.37 -28.29
CA GLY A 543 61.14 21.75 -29.22
C GLY A 543 62.47 21.29 -28.61
N GLU A 544 62.74 21.56 -27.33
CA GLU A 544 63.92 21.03 -26.64
C GLU A 544 63.85 19.51 -26.44
N THR A 545 64.96 18.81 -26.68
CA THR A 545 65.06 17.36 -26.46
C THR A 545 65.52 17.06 -25.04
N VAL A 546 64.68 16.33 -24.30
CA VAL A 546 65.01 15.73 -23.00
C VAL A 546 65.42 14.27 -23.17
N PHE A 547 66.31 13.79 -22.31
CA PHE A 547 66.88 12.44 -22.37
C PHE A 547 66.41 11.58 -21.18
N ILE A 548 65.56 10.60 -21.46
CA ILE A 548 65.03 9.64 -20.49
C ILE A 548 66.05 8.53 -20.28
N GLN A 549 66.44 8.23 -19.05
CA GLN A 549 67.35 7.12 -18.79
C GLN A 549 66.63 5.79 -19.03
N ASN A 550 67.16 4.96 -19.91
CA ASN A 550 66.57 3.66 -20.23
C ASN A 550 66.73 2.70 -19.04
N ALA A 551 65.64 2.44 -18.32
CA ALA A 551 65.62 1.56 -17.14
C ALA A 551 66.12 0.12 -17.45
N ALA A 552 65.99 -0.36 -18.70
CA ALA A 552 66.52 -1.67 -19.12
C ALA A 552 68.06 -1.75 -19.10
N SER A 553 68.74 -0.60 -19.08
CA SER A 553 70.21 -0.51 -19.01
C SER A 553 70.76 -0.28 -17.60
N ALA A 554 69.87 -0.06 -16.60
CA ALA A 554 70.24 0.32 -15.24
C ALA A 554 70.47 -0.85 -14.27
N ASN A 555 70.24 -2.11 -14.69
CA ASN A 555 70.45 -3.28 -13.83
C ASN A 555 71.51 -4.23 -14.39
N PRO A 556 72.80 -4.13 -13.99
CA PRO A 556 73.80 -5.10 -14.39
C PRO A 556 73.76 -6.40 -13.56
N TRP A 557 73.09 -6.42 -12.40
CA TRP A 557 72.92 -7.60 -11.53
C TRP A 557 71.54 -7.53 -10.86
N GLY A 558 70.78 -8.63 -10.91
CA GLY A 558 69.50 -8.78 -10.21
C GLY A 558 69.61 -8.69 -8.70
#